data_AF-A0A7L9WME4-F1
#
_entry.id   AF-A0A7L9WME4-F1
#
_cell.length_a   1.000
_cell.length_b   1.000
_cell.length_c   1.000
_cell.angle_alpha   90.00
_cell.angle_beta   90.00
_cell.angle_gamma   90.00
#
_symmetry.space_group_name_H-M   'P 1'
#
loop_
_entity.id
_entity.type
_entity.pdbx_description
1 polymer ?
#
loop_
_entity_poly.entity_id
_entity_poly.type
_entity_poly.pdbx_seq_one_letter_code
_entity_poly.pdbx_strand_id
1 'polypeptide(L)'
;MLIRARAAMFKSLVDAVGGVEAARAVIEASVGHDISIASISRMQNANAEPVWAWVVALEDASGQVPFSKMRARQLEQQEASSAVISHLDALRESSEMVLALAGAERSDDPQVLARALKETQDVADLVNSFVATLSDQCSGRAPQDAVPLNTRSRA
;
A
#
# COMPACT_ATOMS: atom_id res chain seq x y z
N MET A 1 12.16 11.79 11.71
CA MET A 1 11.07 12.74 11.42
C MET A 1 9.69 12.16 11.75
N LEU A 2 9.41 10.89 11.44
CA LEU A 2 8.12 10.23 11.67
C LEU A 2 7.65 10.15 13.14
N ILE A 3 8.56 9.92 14.09
CA ILE A 3 8.19 9.78 15.52
C ILE A 3 7.55 11.05 16.10
N ARG A 4 7.98 12.25 15.66
CA ARG A 4 7.38 13.52 16.10
C ARG A 4 5.96 13.71 15.56
N ALA A 5 5.72 13.29 14.32
CA ALA A 5 4.38 13.33 13.72
C ALA A 5 3.43 12.37 14.46
N ARG A 6 3.89 11.15 14.74
CA ARG A 6 3.12 10.15 15.49
C ARG A 6 2.86 10.61 16.94
N ALA A 7 3.84 11.22 17.60
CA ALA A 7 3.65 11.82 18.92
C ALA A 7 2.58 12.93 18.92
N ALA A 8 2.58 13.80 17.90
CA ALA A 8 1.57 14.85 17.75
C ALA A 8 0.17 14.27 17.50
N MET A 9 0.05 13.25 16.65
CA MET A 9 -1.22 12.54 16.41
C MET A 9 -1.71 11.85 17.69
N PHE A 10 -0.81 11.19 18.43
CA PHE A 10 -1.15 10.54 19.68
C PHE A 10 -1.61 11.55 20.73
N LYS A 11 -0.92 12.70 20.82
CA LYS A 11 -1.35 13.80 21.69
C LYS A 11 -2.74 14.30 21.32
N SER A 12 -3.04 14.48 20.02
CA SER A 12 -4.37 14.88 19.56
C SER A 12 -5.46 13.89 19.98
N LEU A 13 -5.17 12.59 19.95
CA LEU A 13 -6.10 11.56 20.41
C LEU A 13 -6.34 11.63 21.92
N VAL A 14 -5.27 11.82 22.71
CA VAL A 14 -5.36 12.01 24.16
C VAL A 14 -6.20 13.25 24.49
N ASP A 15 -5.99 14.36 23.78
CA ASP A 15 -6.77 15.59 24.00
C ASP A 15 -8.24 15.38 23.60
N ALA A 16 -8.51 14.63 22.53
CA ALA A 16 -9.87 14.35 22.03
C ALA A 16 -10.73 13.52 22.99
N VAL A 17 -10.12 12.60 23.74
CA VAL A 17 -10.85 11.79 24.75
C VAL A 17 -10.99 12.49 26.11
N GLY A 18 -10.46 13.71 26.27
CA GLY A 18 -10.58 14.49 27.50
C GLY A 18 -9.30 14.58 28.33
N GLY A 19 -8.14 14.29 27.74
CA GLY A 19 -6.84 14.43 28.38
C GLY A 19 -6.28 13.11 28.94
N VAL A 20 -5.15 13.23 29.65
CA VAL A 20 -4.28 12.10 29.99
C VAL A 20 -4.95 11.06 30.89
N GLU A 21 -5.74 11.48 31.88
CA GLU A 21 -6.47 10.55 32.78
C GLU A 21 -7.61 9.83 32.07
N ALA A 22 -8.34 10.53 31.20
CA ALA A 22 -9.39 9.92 30.39
C ALA A 22 -8.80 8.92 29.39
N ALA A 23 -7.70 9.29 28.72
CA ALA A 23 -6.96 8.39 27.85
C ALA A 23 -6.45 7.15 28.58
N ARG A 24 -5.94 7.31 29.81
CA ARG A 24 -5.55 6.18 30.65
C ARG A 24 -6.71 5.24 30.90
N ALA A 25 -7.84 5.75 31.37
CA ALA A 25 -9.02 4.93 31.66
C ALA A 25 -9.53 4.19 30.42
N VAL A 26 -9.56 4.87 29.26
CA VAL A 26 -9.94 4.26 27.97
C VAL A 26 -9.00 3.12 27.60
N ILE A 27 -7.69 3.33 27.71
CA ILE A 27 -6.71 2.31 27.34
C ILE A 27 -6.77 1.14 28.33
N GLU A 28 -6.81 1.38 29.64
CA GLU A 28 -6.90 0.32 30.67
C GLU A 28 -8.14 -0.55 30.47
N ALA A 29 -9.29 0.08 30.17
CA ALA A 29 -10.53 -0.63 29.86
C ALA A 29 -10.41 -1.51 28.59
N SER A 30 -9.61 -1.09 27.62
CA SER A 30 -9.39 -1.82 26.37
C SER A 30 -8.37 -2.96 26.51
N VAL A 31 -7.24 -2.72 27.20
CA VAL A 31 -6.13 -3.69 27.29
C VAL A 31 -6.23 -4.65 28.48
N GLY A 32 -7.12 -4.37 29.44
CA GLY A 32 -7.39 -5.25 30.58
C GLY A 32 -6.30 -5.25 31.67
N HIS A 33 -5.41 -4.25 31.67
CA HIS A 33 -4.40 -4.05 32.71
C HIS A 33 -4.08 -2.57 32.90
N ASP A 34 -3.53 -2.23 34.06
CA ASP A 34 -3.14 -0.87 34.40
C ASP A 34 -2.00 -0.37 33.51
N ILE A 35 -2.00 0.93 33.22
CA ILE A 35 -0.91 1.61 32.52
C ILE A 35 -0.47 2.85 33.29
N SER A 36 0.81 3.20 33.17
CA SER A 36 1.33 4.42 33.78
C SER A 36 1.10 5.65 32.92
N ILE A 37 0.66 6.74 33.54
CA ILE A 37 0.59 8.09 32.95
C ILE A 37 1.93 8.50 32.34
N ALA A 38 3.02 8.17 33.01
CA ALA A 38 4.37 8.43 32.52
C ALA A 38 4.62 7.80 31.13
N SER A 39 4.01 6.66 30.82
CA SER A 39 4.10 6.04 29.50
C SER A 39 3.36 6.85 28.44
N ILE A 40 2.14 7.31 28.75
CA ILE A 40 1.35 8.21 27.90
C ILE A 40 2.15 9.48 27.60
N SER A 41 2.71 10.11 28.64
CA SER A 41 3.52 11.33 28.50
C SER A 41 4.80 11.11 27.70
N ARG A 42 5.46 9.95 27.80
CA ARG A 42 6.65 9.66 26.97
C ARG A 42 6.29 9.61 25.48
N MET A 43 5.16 9.02 25.12
CA MET A 43 4.71 8.96 23.72
C MET A 43 4.27 10.32 23.18
N GLN A 44 3.54 11.12 23.99
CA GLN A 44 3.16 12.50 23.61
C GLN A 44 4.39 13.40 23.35
N ASN A 45 5.51 13.13 24.01
CA ASN A 45 6.74 13.91 23.88
C ASN A 45 7.75 13.30 22.89
N ALA A 46 7.35 12.32 22.08
CA ALA A 46 8.20 11.63 21.12
C ALA A 46 9.43 10.93 21.75
N ASN A 47 9.38 10.62 23.04
CA ASN A 47 10.41 9.85 23.77
C ASN A 47 10.14 8.34 23.72
N ALA A 48 8.96 7.94 23.23
CA ALA A 48 8.59 6.56 22.96
C ALA A 48 7.64 6.52 21.77
N GLU A 49 7.63 5.41 21.06
CA GLU A 49 6.69 5.17 19.96
C GLU A 49 5.29 4.87 20.51
N PRO A 50 4.21 5.44 19.93
CA PRO A 50 2.83 5.08 20.27
C PRO A 50 2.56 3.59 20.10
N VAL A 51 2.09 2.94 21.17
CA VAL A 51 1.71 1.52 21.14
C VAL A 51 0.41 1.36 20.33
N TRP A 52 0.43 0.48 19.31
CA TRP A 52 -0.69 0.35 18.38
C TRP A 52 -2.02 0.00 19.06
N ALA A 53 -2.01 -0.92 20.04
CA ALA A 53 -3.23 -1.28 20.78
C ALA A 53 -3.86 -0.07 21.49
N TRP A 54 -3.02 0.83 22.02
CA TRP A 54 -3.49 2.02 22.73
C TRP A 54 -3.99 3.08 21.76
N VAL A 55 -3.34 3.20 20.60
CA VAL A 55 -3.81 4.04 19.50
C VAL A 55 -5.21 3.62 19.08
N VAL A 56 -5.44 2.33 18.80
CA VAL A 56 -6.76 1.82 18.38
C VAL A 56 -7.83 2.12 19.44
N ALA A 57 -7.55 1.86 20.72
CA ALA A 57 -8.48 2.17 21.80
C ALA A 57 -8.88 3.66 21.84
N LEU A 58 -7.93 4.56 21.62
CA LEU A 58 -8.19 6.00 21.58
C LEU A 58 -8.89 6.45 20.30
N GLU A 59 -8.58 5.84 19.14
CA GLU A 59 -9.29 6.11 17.89
C GLU A 59 -10.76 5.70 17.99
N ASP A 60 -11.04 4.53 18.56
CA ASP A 60 -12.40 4.03 18.79
C ASP A 60 -13.17 4.94 19.77
N ALA A 61 -12.53 5.36 20.87
CA ALA A 61 -13.18 6.21 21.87
C ALA A 61 -13.39 7.66 21.40
N SER A 62 -12.48 8.20 20.59
CA SER A 62 -12.56 9.59 20.09
C SER A 62 -13.34 9.74 18.78
N GLY A 63 -13.56 8.64 18.05
CA GLY A 63 -14.07 8.64 16.67
C GLY A 63 -13.10 9.24 15.65
N GLN A 64 -11.88 9.59 16.06
CA GLN A 64 -10.84 10.11 15.17
C GLN A 64 -9.91 8.99 14.75
N VAL A 65 -9.63 8.85 13.45
CA VAL A 65 -8.81 7.75 12.91
C VAL A 65 -7.51 8.20 12.21
N PRO A 66 -6.68 9.09 12.81
CA PRO A 66 -5.49 9.63 12.16
C PRO A 66 -4.40 8.57 11.89
N PHE A 67 -4.16 7.63 12.81
CA PHE A 67 -3.19 6.55 12.64
C PHE A 67 -3.68 5.51 11.65
N SER A 68 -4.95 5.14 11.72
CA SER A 68 -5.55 4.23 10.74
C SER A 68 -5.51 4.82 9.33
N LYS A 69 -5.79 6.12 9.16
CA LYS A 69 -5.62 6.83 7.86
C LYS A 69 -4.16 6.88 7.41
N MET A 70 -3.22 7.14 8.32
CA MET A 70 -1.79 7.11 8.00
C MET A 70 -1.36 5.72 7.52
N ARG A 71 -1.82 4.65 8.20
CA ARG A 71 -1.51 3.27 7.85
C ARG A 71 -2.13 2.87 6.52
N ALA A 72 -3.39 3.23 6.26
CA ALA A 72 -4.04 2.99 4.97
C ALA A 72 -3.26 3.63 3.81
N ARG A 73 -2.85 4.90 3.95
CA ARG A 73 -2.01 5.58 2.94
C ARG A 73 -0.65 4.90 2.73
N GLN A 74 -0.04 4.39 3.79
CA GLN A 74 1.22 3.64 3.68
C GLN A 74 1.03 2.32 2.94
N LEU A 75 -0.10 1.64 3.16
CA LEU A 75 -0.45 0.41 2.44
C LEU A 75 -0.80 0.69 0.98
N GLU A 76 -1.56 1.74 0.67
CA GLU A 76 -1.84 2.18 -0.71
C GLU A 76 -0.53 2.49 -1.47
N GLN A 77 0.43 3.13 -0.81
CA GLN A 77 1.77 3.38 -1.38
C GLN A 77 2.59 2.10 -1.56
N GLN A 78 2.36 1.07 -0.75
CA GLN A 78 3.01 -0.23 -0.86
C GLN A 78 2.34 -1.16 -1.90
N GLU A 79 1.02 -1.09 -2.08
CA GLU A 79 0.33 -1.85 -3.12
C GLU A 79 0.76 -1.37 -4.52
N ALA A 80 1.07 -0.09 -4.70
CA ALA A 80 1.71 0.41 -5.92
C ALA A 80 3.12 -0.20 -6.17
N SER A 81 3.77 -0.76 -5.13
CA SER A 81 5.07 -1.45 -5.23
C SER A 81 4.93 -2.98 -5.31
N SER A 82 3.74 -3.53 -5.09
CA SER A 82 3.46 -4.95 -5.24
C SER A 82 2.90 -5.18 -6.64
N ALA A 83 3.80 -5.16 -7.63
CA ALA A 83 3.56 -5.73 -8.95
C ALA A 83 3.44 -7.26 -8.86
N VAL A 84 2.56 -7.77 -8.01
CA VAL A 84 2.04 -9.12 -8.17
C VAL A 84 1.00 -8.99 -9.27
N ILE A 85 1.48 -8.84 -10.51
CA ILE A 85 0.68 -9.34 -11.63
C ILE A 85 0.48 -10.82 -11.29
N SER A 86 -0.76 -11.20 -11.04
CA SER A 86 -1.07 -12.57 -10.69
C SER A 86 -0.63 -13.45 -11.85
N HIS A 87 -0.08 -14.63 -11.58
CA HIS A 87 0.17 -15.62 -12.64
C HIS A 87 -1.11 -15.92 -13.46
N LEU A 88 -2.29 -15.66 -12.90
CA LEU A 88 -3.57 -15.72 -13.60
C LEU A 88 -3.75 -14.60 -14.63
N ASP A 89 -3.27 -13.39 -14.35
CA ASP A 89 -3.29 -12.29 -15.33
C ASP A 89 -2.34 -12.60 -16.48
N ALA A 90 -1.15 -13.13 -16.19
CA ALA A 90 -0.21 -13.57 -17.22
C ALA A 90 -0.79 -14.67 -18.11
N LEU A 91 -1.50 -15.63 -17.52
CA LEU A 91 -2.20 -16.68 -18.27
C LEU A 91 -3.31 -16.09 -19.15
N ARG A 92 -4.09 -15.15 -18.61
CA ARG A 92 -5.19 -14.49 -19.34
C ARG A 92 -4.64 -13.70 -20.54
N GLU A 93 -3.70 -12.79 -20.32
CA GLU A 93 -3.13 -11.95 -21.37
C GLU A 93 -2.44 -12.80 -22.46
N SER A 94 -1.70 -13.85 -22.07
CA SER A 94 -1.08 -14.79 -23.02
C SER A 94 -2.12 -15.52 -23.87
N SER A 95 -3.28 -15.88 -23.30
CA SER A 95 -4.36 -16.55 -24.02
C SER A 95 -5.05 -15.61 -25.00
N GLU A 96 -5.27 -14.36 -24.61
CA GLU A 96 -5.85 -13.31 -25.47
C GLU A 96 -4.94 -13.03 -26.68
N MET A 97 -3.62 -12.94 -26.46
CA MET A 97 -2.63 -12.82 -27.53
C MET A 97 -2.68 -14.00 -28.51
N VAL A 98 -2.67 -15.25 -28.02
CA VAL A 98 -2.72 -16.44 -28.89
C VAL A 98 -3.98 -16.46 -29.75
N LEU A 99 -5.14 -16.11 -29.17
CA LEU A 99 -6.40 -16.03 -29.92
C LEU A 99 -6.38 -14.91 -30.97
N ALA A 100 -5.81 -13.75 -30.64
CA ALA A 100 -5.69 -12.64 -31.58
C ALA A 100 -4.76 -12.96 -32.75
N LEU A 101 -3.62 -13.61 -32.49
CA LEU A 101 -2.69 -14.09 -33.52
C LEU A 101 -3.35 -15.13 -34.43
N ALA A 102 -4.05 -16.12 -33.86
CA ALA A 102 -4.78 -17.12 -34.65
C ALA A 102 -5.89 -16.49 -35.52
N GLY A 103 -6.48 -15.37 -35.08
CA GLY A 103 -7.41 -14.57 -35.87
C GLY A 103 -6.72 -13.84 -37.03
N ALA A 104 -5.57 -13.21 -36.76
CA ALA A 104 -4.76 -12.52 -37.76
C ALA A 104 -4.20 -13.46 -38.83
N GLU A 105 -3.84 -14.70 -38.49
CA GLU A 105 -3.39 -15.72 -39.46
C GLU A 105 -4.46 -16.07 -40.51
N ARG A 106 -5.73 -15.77 -40.23
CA ARG A 106 -6.89 -16.14 -41.06
C ARG A 106 -7.57 -14.93 -41.70
N SER A 107 -7.04 -13.73 -41.52
CA SER A 107 -7.71 -12.49 -41.91
C SER A 107 -6.72 -11.43 -42.37
N ASP A 108 -7.02 -10.79 -43.50
CA ASP A 108 -6.31 -9.58 -43.97
C ASP A 108 -6.96 -8.28 -43.47
N ASP A 109 -7.97 -8.36 -42.58
CA ASP A 109 -8.63 -7.20 -42.00
C ASP A 109 -7.64 -6.38 -41.14
N PRO A 110 -7.36 -5.11 -41.50
CA PRO A 110 -6.46 -4.25 -40.74
C PRO A 110 -6.80 -4.13 -39.25
N GLN A 111 -8.09 -4.23 -38.87
CA GLN A 111 -8.49 -4.17 -37.46
C GLN A 111 -8.10 -5.43 -36.68
N VAL A 112 -8.19 -6.60 -37.33
CA VAL A 112 -7.77 -7.89 -36.74
C VAL A 112 -6.26 -7.92 -36.58
N LEU A 113 -5.52 -7.45 -37.59
CA LEU A 113 -4.05 -7.33 -37.53
C LEU A 113 -3.61 -6.34 -36.43
N ALA A 114 -4.27 -5.17 -36.34
CA ALA A 114 -3.96 -4.18 -35.31
C ALA A 114 -4.23 -4.72 -33.89
N ARG A 115 -5.30 -5.48 -33.70
CA ARG A 115 -5.57 -6.14 -32.43
C ARG A 115 -4.48 -7.14 -32.07
N ALA A 116 -4.11 -8.03 -32.99
CA ALA A 116 -3.04 -9.01 -32.74
C ALA A 116 -1.72 -8.36 -32.35
N LEU A 117 -1.36 -7.24 -33.01
CA LEU A 117 -0.17 -6.47 -32.65
C LEU A 117 -0.27 -5.86 -31.24
N LYS A 118 -1.43 -5.31 -30.88
CA LYS A 118 -1.67 -4.77 -29.53
C LYS A 118 -1.53 -5.85 -28.46
N GLU A 119 -2.26 -6.96 -28.56
CA GLU A 119 -2.22 -8.00 -27.52
C GLU A 119 -0.81 -8.62 -27.40
N THR A 120 -0.07 -8.70 -28.51
CA THR A 120 1.34 -9.16 -28.50
C THR A 120 2.24 -8.18 -27.74
N GLN A 121 2.04 -6.87 -27.92
CA GLN A 121 2.80 -5.86 -27.19
C GLN A 121 2.47 -5.88 -25.69
N ASP A 122 1.19 -6.05 -25.34
CA ASP A 122 0.75 -6.11 -23.94
C ASP A 122 1.41 -7.30 -23.21
N VAL A 123 1.51 -8.47 -23.85
CA VAL A 123 2.25 -9.63 -23.31
C VAL A 123 3.76 -9.37 -23.25
N ALA A 124 4.35 -8.72 -24.24
CA ALA A 124 5.78 -8.38 -24.24
C ALA A 124 6.14 -7.45 -23.07
N ASP A 125 5.32 -6.41 -22.84
CA ASP A 125 5.48 -5.47 -21.73
C ASP A 125 5.37 -6.20 -20.39
N LEU A 126 4.39 -7.11 -20.28
CA LEU A 126 4.22 -7.94 -19.10
C LEU A 126 5.45 -8.84 -18.83
N VAL A 127 5.93 -9.56 -19.83
CA VAL A 127 7.11 -10.43 -19.70
C VAL A 127 8.36 -9.62 -19.33
N ASN A 128 8.55 -8.44 -19.94
CA ASN A 128 9.66 -7.56 -19.61
C ASN A 128 9.63 -7.10 -18.14
N SER A 129 8.45 -6.86 -17.58
CA SER A 129 8.31 -6.53 -16.15
C SER A 129 8.74 -7.69 -15.24
N PHE A 130 8.43 -8.93 -15.61
CA PHE A 130 8.88 -10.12 -14.89
C PHE A 130 10.39 -10.31 -14.99
N VAL A 131 10.96 -10.13 -16.19
CA VAL A 131 12.42 -10.23 -16.40
C VAL A 131 13.16 -9.18 -15.57
N ALA A 132 12.67 -7.94 -15.51
CA ALA A 132 13.25 -6.88 -14.68
C ALA A 132 13.22 -7.28 -13.20
N THR A 133 12.07 -7.75 -12.71
CA THR A 133 11.88 -8.20 -11.33
C THR A 133 12.84 -9.35 -10.97
N LEU A 134 12.95 -10.36 -11.84
CA LEU A 134 13.85 -11.50 -11.64
C LEU A 134 15.32 -11.09 -11.71
N SER A 135 15.67 -10.13 -12.58
CA SER A 135 17.04 -9.62 -12.72
C SER A 135 17.50 -8.88 -11.47
N ASP A 136 16.63 -8.08 -10.86
CA ASP A 136 16.91 -7.39 -9.60
C ASP A 136 17.12 -8.38 -8.45
N GLN A 137 16.27 -9.41 -8.37
CA GLN A 137 16.39 -10.48 -7.37
C GLN A 137 17.70 -11.26 -7.53
N CYS A 138 18.07 -11.64 -8.76
CA CYS A 138 19.32 -12.34 -9.06
C CYS A 138 20.57 -11.50 -8.76
N SER A 139 20.49 -10.18 -8.90
CA SER A 139 21.62 -9.27 -8.69
C SER A 139 21.86 -8.92 -7.21
N GLY A 140 21.01 -9.40 -6.29
CA GLY A 140 21.07 -9.05 -4.87
C GLY A 140 20.82 -7.57 -4.58
N ARG A 141 20.33 -6.81 -5.57
CA ARG A 141 19.99 -5.40 -5.45
C ARG A 141 18.58 -5.36 -4.86
N ALA A 142 18.41 -4.76 -3.68
CA ALA A 142 17.08 -4.39 -3.23
C ALA A 142 16.41 -3.59 -4.35
N PRO A 143 15.14 -3.88 -4.73
CA PRO A 143 14.50 -3.26 -5.87
C PRO A 143 14.58 -1.73 -5.71
N GLN A 144 15.42 -1.11 -6.55
CA GLN A 144 15.58 0.34 -6.56
C GLN A 144 14.49 0.89 -7.44
N ASP A 145 13.62 1.69 -6.83
CA ASP A 145 12.75 2.65 -7.48
C ASP A 145 11.93 2.07 -8.63
N ALA A 146 10.74 1.56 -8.29
CA ALA A 146 9.66 1.42 -9.26
C ALA A 146 9.49 2.77 -9.97
N VAL A 147 10.02 2.86 -11.19
CA VAL A 147 9.81 4.00 -12.07
C VAL A 147 8.31 4.08 -12.29
N PRO A 148 7.63 5.15 -11.85
CA PRO A 148 6.21 5.28 -12.13
C PRO A 148 6.05 5.34 -13.65
N LEU A 149 5.34 4.38 -14.22
CA LEU A 149 4.83 4.43 -15.59
C LEU A 149 3.80 5.56 -15.66
N ASN A 150 4.27 6.81 -15.65
CA ASN A 150 3.47 7.93 -16.07
C ASN A 150 3.55 8.01 -17.58
N THR A 151 2.54 7.50 -18.28
CA THR A 151 1.96 8.20 -19.43
C THR A 151 0.54 7.65 -19.69
N ARG A 152 -0.51 8.47 -19.52
CA ARG A 152 -1.09 9.27 -20.61
C ARG A 152 -2.32 10.04 -20.11
N SER A 153 -2.25 11.34 -20.38
CA SER A 153 -3.29 12.35 -20.25
C SER A 153 -4.65 11.86 -20.75
N ARG A 154 -5.69 11.98 -19.92
CA ARG A 154 -7.06 12.16 -20.37
C ARG A 154 -7.27 13.66 -20.64
N ALA A 155 -7.20 14.05 -21.91
CA ALA A 155 -7.93 15.14 -22.57
C ALA A 155 -7.37 15.29 -23.98
#